data_AF-A0A3R6ANN0-F1
#
_entry.id   AF-A0A3R6ANN0-F1
#
_cell.length_a   1.000
_cell.length_b   1.000
_cell.length_c   1.000
_cell.angle_alpha   90.00
_cell.angle_beta   90.00
_cell.angle_gamma   90.00
#
_symmetry.space_group_name_H-M   'P 1'
#
loop_
_entity.id
_entity.type
_entity.pdbx_description
1 polymer ?
#
loop_
_entity_poly.entity_id
_entity_poly.type
_entity_poly.pdbx_seq_one_letter_code
_entity_poly.pdbx_strand_id
1 'polypeptide(L)'
;MYDVHSKDAMKVRRHLRDLGCAGIPLEDACNLVLEGQPNKGITYSNIDTRKTIVVIGWTTSKGEYTNSLTHEMLHVVQHISEQFLINMYTEEPCYLLGSLCQAATSKKSPL
;
A
#
# COMPACT_ATOMS: atom_id res chain seq x y z
N MET A 1 16.19 -0.31 3.27
CA MET A 1 15.13 -0.09 2.26
C MET A 1 14.29 -1.35 2.30
N TYR A 2 13.03 -1.24 2.73
CA TYR A 2 12.21 -2.40 3.11
C TYR A 2 11.34 -2.82 1.93
N ASP A 3 12.03 -3.23 0.89
CA ASP A 3 11.45 -3.50 -0.42
C ASP A 3 11.01 -4.96 -0.51
N VAL A 4 9.76 -5.19 -0.87
CA VAL A 4 9.19 -6.54 -1.01
C VAL A 4 9.67 -7.17 -2.32
N HIS A 5 10.17 -8.40 -2.22
CA HIS A 5 10.62 -9.18 -3.37
C HIS A 5 9.72 -10.41 -3.58
N SER A 6 9.88 -11.12 -4.71
CA SER A 6 9.08 -12.31 -5.03
C SER A 6 9.12 -13.38 -3.93
N LYS A 7 10.24 -13.51 -3.20
CA LYS A 7 10.38 -14.43 -2.05
C LYS A 7 9.42 -14.13 -0.89
N ASP A 8 8.95 -12.88 -0.79
CA ASP A 8 8.05 -12.40 0.26
C ASP A 8 6.57 -12.59 -0.11
N ALA A 9 6.26 -13.06 -1.32
CA ALA A 9 4.89 -13.21 -1.83
C ALA A 9 3.98 -14.02 -0.89
N MET A 10 4.50 -15.10 -0.30
CA MET A 10 3.71 -15.91 0.64
C MET A 10 3.38 -15.17 1.94
N LYS A 11 4.29 -14.30 2.41
CA LYS A 11 4.07 -13.46 3.58
C LYS A 11 3.03 -12.37 3.27
N VAL A 12 3.16 -11.71 2.11
CA VAL A 12 2.17 -10.74 1.62
C VAL A 12 0.79 -11.37 1.49
N ARG A 13 0.69 -12.53 0.83
CA ARG A 13 -0.56 -13.29 0.68
C ARG A 13 -1.21 -13.58 2.02
N ARG A 14 -0.43 -14.03 3.01
CA ARG A 14 -0.92 -14.29 4.35
C ARG A 14 -1.51 -13.04 4.99
N HIS A 15 -0.78 -11.92 4.98
CA HIS A 15 -1.27 -10.67 5.58
C HIS A 15 -2.54 -10.17 4.90
N LEU A 16 -2.61 -10.21 3.56
CA LEU A 16 -3.80 -9.81 2.81
C LEU A 16 -5.01 -10.68 3.17
N ARG A 17 -4.83 -12.01 3.21
CA ARG A 17 -5.89 -12.95 3.60
C ARG A 17 -6.33 -12.76 5.05
N ASP A 18 -5.38 -12.57 5.96
CA ASP A 18 -5.67 -12.34 7.37
C ASP A 18 -6.45 -11.01 7.58
N LEU A 19 -6.35 -10.08 6.62
CA LEU A 19 -7.15 -8.85 6.56
C LEU A 19 -8.48 -8.99 5.79
N GLY A 20 -8.79 -10.18 5.28
CA GLY A 20 -10.05 -10.45 4.56
C GLY A 20 -9.98 -10.24 3.05
N CYS A 21 -8.80 -10.00 2.46
CA CYS A 21 -8.65 -10.03 1.00
C CYS A 21 -8.81 -11.46 0.49
N ALA A 22 -9.67 -11.66 -0.50
CA ALA A 22 -9.96 -12.98 -1.07
C ALA A 22 -10.33 -12.87 -2.56
N GLY A 23 -10.34 -14.01 -3.25
CA GLY A 23 -10.69 -14.09 -4.67
C GLY A 23 -9.66 -13.41 -5.57
N ILE A 24 -10.15 -12.88 -6.69
CA ILE A 24 -9.32 -12.28 -7.76
C ILE A 24 -8.37 -11.18 -7.23
N PRO A 25 -8.80 -10.22 -6.38
CA PRO A 25 -7.87 -9.21 -5.84
C PRO A 25 -6.68 -9.78 -5.09
N LEU A 26 -6.86 -10.89 -4.37
CA LEU A 26 -5.77 -11.56 -3.66
C LEU A 26 -4.80 -12.22 -4.66
N GLU A 27 -5.34 -12.85 -5.71
CA GLU A 27 -4.54 -13.51 -6.74
C GLU A 27 -3.73 -12.49 -7.54
N ASP A 28 -4.34 -11.38 -7.96
CA ASP A 28 -3.68 -10.29 -8.69
C ASP A 28 -2.56 -9.66 -7.84
N ALA A 29 -2.83 -9.41 -6.56
CA ALA A 29 -1.82 -8.93 -5.61
C ALA A 29 -0.64 -9.92 -5.49
N CYS A 30 -0.91 -11.22 -5.41
CA CYS A 30 0.15 -12.22 -5.34
C CYS A 30 0.95 -12.30 -6.64
N ASN A 31 0.27 -12.26 -7.80
CA ASN A 31 0.90 -12.29 -9.11
C ASN A 31 1.82 -11.08 -9.30
N LEU A 32 1.39 -9.88 -8.90
CA LEU A 32 2.20 -8.67 -8.98
C LEU A 32 3.51 -8.79 -8.17
N VAL A 33 3.46 -9.36 -6.96
CA VAL A 33 4.68 -9.61 -6.17
C VAL A 33 5.55 -10.70 -6.80
N LEU A 34 4.94 -11.77 -7.30
CA LEU A 34 5.65 -12.90 -7.91
C LEU A 34 6.34 -12.52 -9.23
N GLU A 35 5.70 -11.71 -10.07
CA GLU A 35 6.25 -11.13 -11.30
C GLU A 35 7.57 -10.38 -11.02
N GLY A 36 7.73 -9.83 -9.81
CA GLY A 36 8.96 -9.20 -9.39
C GLY A 36 9.32 -7.97 -10.22
N GLN A 37 8.34 -7.31 -10.82
CA GLN A 37 8.56 -6.06 -11.55
C GLN A 37 8.90 -4.94 -10.56
N PRO A 38 9.95 -4.14 -10.83
CA PRO A 38 10.31 -3.05 -9.94
C PRO A 38 9.28 -1.93 -9.93
N ASN A 39 9.35 -1.08 -8.90
CA ASN A 39 8.64 0.20 -8.79
C ASN A 39 7.11 0.07 -8.78
N LYS A 40 6.58 -1.12 -8.47
CA LYS A 40 5.15 -1.36 -8.27
C LYS A 40 4.82 -1.55 -6.79
N GLY A 41 3.56 -1.31 -6.43
CA GLY A 41 3.05 -1.57 -5.10
C GLY A 41 1.65 -2.18 -5.14
N ILE A 42 1.12 -2.43 -3.95
CA ILE A 42 -0.24 -2.93 -3.74
C ILE A 42 -0.81 -2.21 -2.53
N THR A 43 -2.04 -1.72 -2.69
CA THR A 43 -2.83 -1.19 -1.59
C THR A 43 -4.12 -1.97 -1.48
N TYR A 44 -4.37 -2.55 -0.30
CA TYR A 44 -5.63 -3.20 0.02
C TYR A 44 -6.20 -2.62 1.31
N SER A 45 -7.43 -2.13 1.24
CA SER A 45 -8.17 -1.61 2.39
C SER A 45 -9.38 -2.50 2.66
N ASN A 46 -9.47 -3.03 3.87
CA ASN A 46 -10.70 -3.59 4.38
C ASN A 46 -11.48 -2.49 5.09
N ILE A 47 -12.54 -2.01 4.43
CA ILE A 47 -13.35 -0.88 4.87
C ILE A 47 -14.11 -1.19 6.17
N ASP A 48 -14.65 -2.40 6.29
CA ASP A 48 -15.40 -2.85 7.47
C ASP A 48 -14.54 -2.81 8.73
N THR A 49 -13.28 -3.23 8.62
CA THR A 49 -12.33 -3.26 9.74
C THR A 49 -11.47 -2.01 9.84
N ARG A 50 -11.56 -1.09 8.87
CA ARG A 50 -10.76 0.15 8.74
C ARG A 50 -9.26 -0.11 8.83
N LYS A 51 -8.80 -1.18 8.21
CA LYS A 51 -7.38 -1.54 8.16
C LYS A 51 -6.91 -1.60 6.72
N THR A 52 -5.67 -1.17 6.51
CA THR A 52 -5.04 -1.13 5.20
C THR A 52 -3.68 -1.80 5.24
N ILE A 53 -3.38 -2.61 4.24
CA ILE A 53 -2.05 -3.11 3.93
C ILE A 53 -1.55 -2.35 2.71
N VAL A 54 -0.37 -1.76 2.86
CA VAL A 54 0.41 -1.19 1.75
C VAL A 54 1.66 -2.03 1.59
N VAL A 55 1.93 -2.48 0.37
CA VAL A 55 3.11 -3.23 -0.03
C VAL A 55 3.87 -2.39 -1.04
N ILE A 56 5.13 -2.07 -0.73
CA ILE A 56 6.05 -1.44 -1.67
C ILE A 56 6.96 -2.54 -2.20
N GLY A 57 6.82 -2.85 -3.49
CA GLY A 57 7.72 -3.77 -4.18
C GLY A 57 9.12 -3.20 -4.26
N TRP A 58 10.09 -4.01 -4.67
CA TRP A 58 11.45 -3.54 -4.82
C TRP A 58 11.57 -2.42 -5.84
N THR A 59 12.45 -1.48 -5.54
CA THR A 59 12.59 -0.24 -6.30
C THR A 59 14.01 -0.05 -6.81
N THR A 60 14.12 0.55 -8.00
CA THR A 60 15.43 0.73 -8.66
C THR A 60 16.23 1.90 -8.10
N SER A 61 15.60 2.80 -7.34
CA SER A 61 16.26 3.94 -6.71
C SER A 61 15.46 4.46 -5.51
N LYS A 62 16.10 5.32 -4.69
CA LYS A 62 15.41 6.04 -3.61
C LYS A 62 14.29 6.94 -4.12
N GLY A 63 14.44 7.52 -5.31
CA GLY A 63 13.41 8.35 -5.92
C GLY A 63 12.18 7.51 -6.30
N GLU A 64 12.42 6.34 -6.88
CA GLU A 64 11.36 5.38 -7.21
C GLU A 64 10.64 4.86 -5.97
N TYR A 65 11.36 4.60 -4.87
CA TYR A 65 10.71 4.25 -3.62
C TYR A 65 9.79 5.34 -3.10
N THR A 66 10.24 6.59 -3.09
CA THR A 66 9.35 7.70 -2.68
C THR A 66 8.14 7.77 -3.59
N ASN A 67 8.34 7.64 -4.90
CA ASN A 67 7.26 7.63 -5.89
C ASN A 67 6.25 6.50 -5.61
N SER A 68 6.70 5.24 -5.55
CA SER A 68 5.85 4.08 -5.26
C SER A 68 5.17 4.19 -3.89
N LEU A 69 5.87 4.64 -2.84
CA LEU A 69 5.28 4.87 -1.52
C LEU A 69 4.14 5.91 -1.59
N THR A 70 4.38 7.06 -2.20
CA THR A 70 3.36 8.12 -2.31
C THR A 70 2.19 7.71 -3.18
N HIS A 71 2.43 6.92 -4.23
CA HIS A 71 1.39 6.34 -5.09
C HIS A 71 0.45 5.43 -4.29
N GLU A 72 1.00 4.46 -3.57
CA GLU A 72 0.19 3.54 -2.76
C GLU A 72 -0.53 4.25 -1.61
N MET A 73 0.12 5.22 -0.98
CA MET A 73 -0.54 6.03 0.06
C MET A 73 -1.69 6.87 -0.51
N LEU A 74 -1.61 7.32 -1.76
CA LEU A 74 -2.73 8.00 -2.42
C LEU A 74 -3.94 7.08 -2.59
N HIS A 75 -3.74 5.79 -2.89
CA HIS A 75 -4.84 4.81 -2.89
C HIS A 75 -5.50 4.70 -1.51
N VAL A 76 -4.72 4.71 -0.42
CA VAL A 76 -5.28 4.73 0.94
C VAL A 76 -6.15 5.97 1.16
N VAL A 77 -5.67 7.15 0.74
CA VAL A 77 -6.43 8.40 0.82
C VAL A 77 -7.70 8.31 -0.02
N GLN A 78 -7.65 7.76 -1.23
CA GLN A 78 -8.83 7.58 -2.07
C GLN A 78 -9.88 6.70 -1.39
N HIS A 79 -9.49 5.56 -0.81
CA HIS A 79 -10.41 4.67 -0.09
C HIS A 79 -11.03 5.34 1.14
N ILE A 80 -10.24 6.12 1.91
CA ILE A 80 -10.75 6.89 3.05
C ILE A 80 -11.73 7.96 2.54
N SER A 81 -11.35 8.72 1.53
CA SER A 81 -12.16 9.80 1.00
C SER A 81 -13.48 9.30 0.43
N GLU A 82 -13.48 8.18 -0.29
CA GLU A 82 -14.70 7.53 -0.77
C GLU A 82 -15.61 7.12 0.40
N GLN A 83 -15.04 6.46 1.42
CA GLN A 83 -15.81 5.97 2.57
C GLN A 83 -16.42 7.10 3.42
N PHE A 84 -15.75 8.25 3.52
CA PHE A 84 -16.16 9.37 4.36
C PHE A 84 -16.70 10.58 3.58
N LEU A 85 -16.91 10.43 2.26
CA LEU A 85 -17.38 11.47 1.36
C LEU A 85 -16.52 12.75 1.39
N ILE A 86 -15.20 12.58 1.53
CA ILE A 86 -14.23 13.68 1.50
C ILE A 86 -14.00 14.07 0.05
N ASN A 87 -14.09 15.37 -0.25
CA ASN A 87 -13.81 15.89 -1.59
C ASN A 87 -12.29 15.82 -1.89
N MET A 88 -11.91 14.98 -2.85
CA MET A 88 -10.52 14.79 -3.30
C MET A 88 -9.85 16.04 -3.89
N TYR A 89 -10.61 17.08 -4.24
CA TYR A 89 -10.11 18.34 -4.81
C TYR A 89 -9.92 19.45 -3.76
N THR A 90 -9.69 19.07 -2.50
CA THR A 90 -9.49 19.99 -1.37
C THR A 90 -8.14 19.72 -0.70
N GLU A 91 -7.79 20.56 0.28
CA GLU A 91 -6.54 20.42 1.05
C GLU A 91 -6.54 19.19 1.98
N GLU A 92 -7.70 18.74 2.44
CA GLU A 92 -7.80 17.64 3.42
C GLU A 92 -7.15 16.33 2.92
N PRO A 93 -7.43 15.83 1.70
CA PRO A 93 -6.71 14.72 1.09
C PRO A 93 -5.18 14.92 1.02
N CYS A 94 -4.71 16.14 0.72
CA CYS A 94 -3.29 16.46 0.65
C CYS A 94 -2.61 16.27 2.01
N TYR A 95 -3.25 16.76 3.09
CA TYR A 95 -2.74 16.59 4.44
C TYR A 95 -2.87 15.14 4.94
N LEU A 96 -3.91 14.40 4.53
CA LEU A 96 -4.03 12.96 4.81
C LEU A 96 -2.86 12.19 4.18
N LEU A 97 -2.56 12.45 2.90
CA LEU A 97 -1.42 11.83 2.21
C LEU A 97 -0.10 12.15 2.92
N GLY A 98 0.13 13.42 3.23
CA GLY A 98 1.33 13.87 3.96
C GLY A 98 1.49 13.17 5.31
N SER A 99 0.40 13.07 6.07
CA SER A 99 0.37 12.41 7.39
C SER A 99 0.67 10.92 7.29
N LEU A 100 0.10 10.21 6.31
CA LEU A 100 0.38 8.79 6.07
C LEU A 100 1.85 8.56 5.71
N CYS A 101 2.40 9.35 4.79
CA CYS A 101 3.81 9.28 4.39
C CYS A 101 4.75 9.59 5.57
N GLN A 102 4.43 10.59 6.39
CA GLN A 102 5.20 10.90 7.60
C GLN A 102 5.15 9.75 8.61
N ALA A 103 3.98 9.15 8.84
CA ALA A 103 3.85 8.01 9.75
C ALA A 103 4.65 6.79 9.26
N ALA A 104 4.66 6.53 7.95
CA ALA A 104 5.41 5.43 7.34
C ALA A 104 6.92 5.59 7.48
N THR A 105 7.43 6.83 7.44
CA THR A 105 8.87 7.10 7.61
C THR A 105 9.31 7.18 9.08
N SER A 106 8.37 7.50 9.98
CA SER A 106 8.64 7.65 11.42
C SER A 106 8.64 6.31 12.18
N LYS A 107 7.92 5.29 11.69
CA LYS A 107 7.92 3.95 12.29
C LYS A 107 9.11 3.13 11.77
N LYS A 108 10.05 2.80 12.65
CA LYS A 108 10.92 1.62 12.47
C LYS A 108 10.03 0.38 12.63
N SER A 109 9.41 -0.07 11.54
CA SER A 109 8.66 -1.33 11.57
C SER A 109 9.65 -2.49 11.78
N PRO A 110 9.41 -3.40 12.76
CA PRO A 110 10.23 -4.59 12.94
C PRO A 110 9.85 -5.60 11.86
N LEU A 111 10.47 -5.47 10.70
CA LEU A 111 10.56 -6.56 9.74
C LEU A 111 11.99 -7.06 9.72
#